data_AF-A0A1X1KZQ7-F1
#
_entry.id   AF-A0A1X1KZQ7-F1
#
_cell.length_a   1.000
_cell.length_b   1.000
_cell.length_c   1.000
_cell.angle_alpha   90.00
_cell.angle_beta   90.00
_cell.angle_gamma   90.00
#
_symmetry.space_group_name_H-M   'P 1'
#
loop_
_entity.id
_entity.type
_entity.pdbx_description
1 polymer ?
#
loop_
_entity_poly.entity_id
_entity_poly.type
_entity_poly.pdbx_seq_one_letter_code
_entity_poly.pdbx_strand_id
1 'polypeptide(L)'
;FQQVNVLLVSLYLLKFLCIGELTILQILYGASLISFLWMYGQRKQAHKVNMKSRMKWLGIGFISLLIISLCFSLIHAQGTTNQANLIGLQHQVPWFSFLLFLINTSMIEEFLYREIIWNLVRKLDIRVALTSVLFALVH
;
A
#
# COMPACT_ATOMS: atom_id res chain seq x y z
N PHE A 1 3.14 2.55 -12.05
CA PHE A 1 1.90 2.81 -11.27
C PHE A 1 2.21 3.44 -9.92
N GLN A 2 3.01 2.83 -9.04
CA GLN A 2 3.36 3.39 -7.72
C GLN A 2 4.01 4.79 -7.79
N GLN A 3 4.90 4.99 -8.76
CA GLN A 3 5.55 6.30 -9.01
C GLN A 3 4.57 7.43 -9.38
N VAL A 4 3.41 7.12 -9.97
CA VAL A 4 2.41 8.15 -10.35
C VAL A 4 1.76 8.72 -9.09
N ASN A 5 1.39 7.85 -8.15
CA ASN A 5 0.80 8.28 -6.89
C ASN A 5 1.81 9.09 -6.04
N VAL A 6 3.09 8.69 -6.06
CA VAL A 6 4.19 9.44 -5.43
C VAL A 6 4.39 10.80 -6.10
N LEU A 7 4.36 10.85 -7.43
CA LEU A 7 4.48 12.09 -8.19
C LEU A 7 3.37 13.08 -7.86
N LEU A 8 2.11 12.64 -7.77
CA LEU A 8 0.98 13.50 -7.42
C LEU A 8 1.17 14.19 -6.06
N VAL A 9 1.54 13.42 -5.03
CA VAL A 9 1.81 13.97 -3.69
C VAL A 9 3.06 14.87 -3.71
N SER A 10 4.10 14.51 -4.48
CA SER A 10 5.31 15.34 -4.61
C SER A 10 5.02 16.68 -5.27
N LEU A 11 4.19 16.70 -6.32
CA LEU A 11 3.77 17.94 -7.00
C LEU A 11 2.96 18.86 -6.07
N TYR A 12 2.13 18.28 -5.20
CA TYR A 12 1.45 19.04 -4.16
C TYR A 12 2.43 19.64 -3.14
N LEU A 13 3.40 18.86 -2.65
CA LEU A 13 4.42 19.34 -1.71
C LEU A 13 5.29 20.44 -2.33
N LEU A 14 5.55 20.36 -3.63
CA LEU A 14 6.25 21.40 -4.41
C LEU A 14 5.36 22.61 -4.76
N LYS A 15 4.12 22.65 -4.26
CA LYS A 15 3.12 23.72 -4.48
C LYS A 15 2.69 23.92 -5.94
N PHE A 16 2.86 22.90 -6.78
CA PHE A 16 2.35 22.91 -8.16
C PHE A 16 0.87 22.53 -8.27
N LEU A 17 0.30 21.87 -7.24
CA LEU A 17 -1.09 21.44 -7.21
C LEU A 17 -1.83 22.02 -6.00
N CYS A 18 -3.09 22.40 -6.20
CA CYS A 18 -4.01 22.69 -5.10
C CYS A 18 -4.53 21.41 -4.44
N ILE A 19 -5.05 21.52 -3.20
CA ILE A 19 -5.72 20.42 -2.48
C ILE A 19 -6.83 19.76 -3.31
N GLY A 20 -7.64 20.57 -4.00
CA GLY A 20 -8.75 20.10 -4.81
C GLY A 20 -8.26 19.27 -6.01
N GLU A 21 -7.26 19.78 -6.73
CA GLU A 21 -6.66 19.11 -7.89
C GLU A 21 -6.00 17.79 -7.49
N LEU A 22 -5.21 17.79 -6.40
CA LEU A 22 -4.60 16.56 -5.86
C LEU A 22 -5.68 15.52 -5.56
N THR A 23 -6.74 15.93 -4.86
CA THR A 23 -7.81 15.01 -4.45
C THR A 23 -8.54 14.43 -5.66
N ILE A 24 -8.88 15.26 -6.64
CA ILE A 24 -9.55 14.83 -7.87
C ILE A 24 -8.65 13.85 -8.65
N LEU A 25 -7.37 14.17 -8.82
CA LEU A 25 -6.41 13.32 -9.53
C LEU A 25 -6.20 11.98 -8.81
N GLN A 26 -6.10 11.98 -7.48
CA GLN A 26 -5.96 10.74 -6.70
C GLN A 26 -7.22 9.87 -6.75
N ILE A 27 -8.41 10.46 -6.74
CA ILE A 27 -9.69 9.74 -6.89
C ILE A 27 -9.79 9.15 -8.30
N LEU A 28 -9.50 9.94 -9.34
CA LEU A 28 -9.48 9.47 -10.73
C LEU A 28 -8.50 8.32 -10.92
N TYR A 29 -7.31 8.44 -10.34
CA TYR A 29 -6.30 7.40 -10.37
C TYR A 29 -6.76 6.12 -9.66
N GLY A 30 -7.31 6.24 -8.45
CA GLY A 30 -7.85 5.12 -7.70
C GLY A 30 -9.02 4.44 -8.41
N ALA A 31 -9.94 5.23 -9.00
CA ALA A 31 -11.05 4.71 -9.79
C ALA A 31 -10.54 3.94 -11.02
N SER A 32 -9.56 4.48 -11.74
CA SER A 32 -8.93 3.80 -12.88
C SER A 32 -8.28 2.48 -12.48
N LEU A 33 -7.58 2.44 -11.34
CA LEU A 33 -7.02 1.22 -10.76
C LEU A 33 -8.09 0.19 -10.45
N ILE A 34 -9.18 0.60 -9.77
CA ILE A 34 -10.28 -0.31 -9.43
C ILE A 34 -10.93 -0.85 -10.70
N SER A 35 -11.18 -0.01 -11.72
CA SER A 35 -11.73 -0.45 -13.01
C SER A 35 -10.80 -1.45 -13.71
N PHE A 36 -9.49 -1.18 -13.70
CA PHE A 36 -8.49 -2.09 -14.26
C PHE A 36 -8.46 -3.44 -13.53
N LEU A 37 -8.42 -3.41 -12.19
CA LEU A 37 -8.43 -4.62 -11.36
C LEU A 37 -9.73 -5.40 -11.51
N TRP A 38 -10.86 -4.72 -11.64
CA TRP A 38 -12.16 -5.34 -11.89
C TRP A 38 -12.19 -6.06 -13.24
N MET A 39 -11.75 -5.38 -14.31
CA MET A 39 -11.64 -5.98 -15.64
C MET A 39 -10.68 -7.18 -15.64
N TYR A 40 -9.54 -7.05 -14.97
CA TYR A 40 -8.56 -8.14 -14.84
C TYR A 40 -9.13 -9.32 -14.05
N GLY A 41 -9.78 -9.05 -12.92
CA GLY A 41 -10.42 -10.03 -12.05
C GLY A 41 -11.64 -10.71 -12.65
N GLN A 42 -12.29 -10.12 -13.67
CA GLN A 42 -13.34 -10.81 -14.43
C GLN A 42 -12.76 -11.87 -15.37
N ARG A 43 -11.55 -11.67 -15.92
CA ARG A 43 -10.92 -12.65 -16.83
C ARG A 43 -10.41 -13.89 -16.11
N LYS A 44 -10.12 -13.77 -14.82
CA LYS A 44 -9.62 -14.85 -13.97
C LYS A 44 -10.73 -15.21 -13.00
N GLN A 45 -11.32 -16.40 -13.07
CA GLN A 45 -12.40 -16.79 -12.13
C GLN A 45 -11.92 -16.66 -10.68
N ALA A 46 -12.24 -15.52 -10.05
CA ALA A 46 -11.77 -15.19 -8.73
C ALA A 46 -12.36 -16.18 -7.73
N HIS A 47 -11.50 -16.89 -7.02
CA HIS A 47 -11.93 -17.84 -5.99
C HIS A 47 -12.69 -17.07 -4.91
N LYS A 48 -13.99 -17.34 -4.77
CA LYS A 48 -14.88 -16.62 -3.86
C LYS A 48 -14.56 -17.00 -2.41
N VAL A 49 -13.67 -16.26 -1.76
CA VAL A 49 -13.36 -16.44 -0.34
C VAL A 49 -14.50 -15.90 0.52
N ASN A 50 -14.92 -16.66 1.53
CA ASN A 50 -15.99 -16.26 2.46
C ASN A 50 -15.63 -14.95 3.20
N MET A 51 -16.54 -13.97 3.20
CA MET A 51 -16.40 -12.67 3.88
C MET A 51 -16.07 -12.81 5.37
N LYS A 52 -16.66 -13.81 6.06
CA LYS A 52 -16.40 -14.07 7.48
C LYS A 52 -14.94 -14.49 7.74
N SER A 53 -14.37 -15.27 6.83
CA SER A 53 -12.96 -15.68 6.92
C SER A 53 -12.03 -14.49 6.66
N ARG A 54 -12.35 -13.67 5.64
CA ARG A 54 -11.57 -12.45 5.33
C ARG A 54 -11.49 -11.50 6.52
N MET A 55 -12.61 -11.24 7.18
CA MET A 55 -12.63 -10.34 8.35
C MET A 55 -11.81 -10.90 9.52
N LYS A 56 -11.84 -12.22 9.74
CA LYS A 56 -10.99 -12.87 10.77
C LYS A 56 -9.51 -12.69 10.47
N TRP A 57 -9.07 -12.96 9.24
CA TRP A 57 -7.67 -12.82 8.84
C TRP A 57 -7.20 -11.36 8.91
N LEU A 58 -8.05 -10.40 8.51
CA LEU A 58 -7.76 -8.98 8.69
C LEU A 58 -7.59 -8.61 10.16
N GLY A 59 -8.49 -9.08 11.03
CA GLY A 59 -8.41 -8.83 12.47
C GLY A 59 -7.12 -9.40 13.09
N ILE A 60 -6.75 -10.64 12.74
CA ILE A 60 -5.50 -11.27 13.19
C ILE A 60 -4.28 -10.48 12.70
N GLY A 61 -4.28 -10.06 11.42
CA GLY A 61 -3.21 -9.23 10.85
C GLY A 61 -3.06 -7.89 11.57
N PHE A 62 -4.18 -7.23 11.88
CA PHE A 62 -4.15 -5.95 12.60
C PHE A 62 -3.65 -6.11 14.05
N ILE A 63 -4.16 -7.10 14.78
CA ILE A 63 -3.73 -7.36 16.18
C ILE A 63 -2.25 -7.72 16.22
N SER A 64 -1.77 -8.58 15.32
CA SER A 64 -0.35 -8.94 15.26
C SER A 64 0.54 -7.74 14.97
N LEU A 65 0.14 -6.85 14.06
CA LEU A 65 0.87 -5.62 13.77
C LEU A 65 0.96 -4.70 15.01
N LEU A 66 -0.12 -4.55 15.77
CA LEU A 66 -0.12 -3.78 17.02
C LEU A 66 0.80 -4.39 18.09
N ILE A 67 0.77 -5.71 18.25
CA ILE A 67 1.62 -6.41 19.22
C ILE A 67 3.10 -6.22 18.86
N ILE A 68 3.47 -6.45 17.60
CA ILE A 68 4.85 -6.28 17.13
C ILE A 68 5.31 -4.83 17.35
N SER A 69 4.47 -3.86 16.95
CA SER A 69 4.76 -2.44 17.15
C SER A 69 4.98 -2.10 18.63
N LEU A 70 4.16 -2.64 19.53
CA LEU A 70 4.30 -2.44 20.96
C LEU A 70 5.60 -3.05 21.49
N CYS A 71 5.93 -4.28 21.08
CA CYS A 71 7.18 -4.95 21.44
C CYS A 71 8.40 -4.13 21.02
N PHE A 72 8.44 -3.62 19.79
CA PHE A 72 9.52 -2.75 19.32
C PHE A 72 9.59 -1.44 20.09
N SER A 73 8.45 -0.81 20.41
CA SER A 73 8.42 0.41 21.21
C SER A 73 8.98 0.22 22.63
N LEU A 74 8.79 -0.96 23.22
CA LEU A 74 9.32 -1.27 24.55
C LEU A 74 10.84 -1.52 24.54
N ILE A 75 11.38 -2.03 23.42
CA ILE A 75 12.82 -2.34 23.26
C ILE A 75 13.61 -1.11 22.77
N HIS A 76 12.99 -0.24 21.95
CA HIS A 76 13.62 0.89 21.28
C HIS A 76 12.91 2.21 21.66
N ALA A 77 13.21 2.73 22.84
CA ALA A 77 12.58 3.93 23.40
C ALA A 77 13.06 5.27 22.79
N GLN A 78 13.90 5.24 21.76
CA GLN A 78 14.40 6.45 21.10
C GLN A 78 13.68 6.65 19.77
N GLY A 79 12.82 7.68 19.71
CA GLY A 79 12.22 8.15 18.46
C GLY A 79 13.33 8.51 17.48
N THR A 80 13.55 7.64 16.50
CA THR A 80 14.59 7.87 15.49
C THR A 80 14.23 9.11 14.67
N THR A 81 15.23 9.89 14.26
CA THR A 81 15.06 11.08 13.41
C THR A 81 14.22 10.79 12.16
N ASN A 82 14.31 9.57 11.64
CA ASN A 82 13.54 9.09 10.49
C ASN A 82 12.03 9.05 10.78
N GLN A 83 11.62 8.63 11.97
CA GLN A 83 10.21 8.59 12.38
C GLN A 83 9.65 10.01 12.57
N ALA A 84 10.43 10.92 13.14
CA ALA A 84 10.06 12.34 13.26
C ALA A 84 9.89 13.01 11.88
N ASN A 85 10.78 12.71 10.93
CA ASN A 85 10.69 13.22 9.56
C ASN A 85 9.45 12.68 8.82
N LEU A 86 9.12 11.39 8.99
CA LEU A 86 7.92 10.80 8.40
C LEU A 86 6.63 11.40 8.97
N ILE A 87 6.56 11.60 10.29
CA ILE A 87 5.44 12.29 10.94
C ILE A 87 5.34 13.73 10.44
N GLY A 88 6.48 14.41 10.29
CA GLY A 88 6.55 15.76 9.73
C GLY A 88 6.02 15.85 8.30
N LEU A 89 6.35 14.88 7.44
CA LEU A 89 5.80 14.80 6.08
C LEU A 89 4.32 14.47 6.07
N GLN A 90 3.85 13.58 6.96
CA GLN A 90 2.44 13.27 7.11
C GLN A 90 1.62 14.50 7.48
N HIS A 91 2.14 15.38 8.33
CA HIS A 91 1.46 16.63 8.70
C HIS A 91 1.37 17.65 7.56
N GLN A 92 2.27 17.58 6.58
CA GLN A 92 2.27 18.49 5.43
C GLN A 92 1.25 18.08 4.35
N VAL A 93 0.85 16.81 4.32
CA VAL A 93 -0.11 16.29 3.35
C VAL A 93 -1.51 16.26 3.98
N PRO A 94 -2.57 16.71 3.27
CA PRO A 94 -3.93 16.57 3.75
C PRO A 94 -4.25 15.13 4.12
N TRP A 95 -4.80 14.90 5.31
CA TRP A 95 -5.03 13.55 5.84
C TRP A 95 -5.84 12.65 4.88
N PHE A 96 -6.81 13.24 4.17
CA PHE A 96 -7.64 12.52 3.19
C PHE A 96 -6.82 12.08 1.96
N SER A 97 -6.00 12.98 1.42
CA SER A 97 -5.09 12.69 0.30
C SER A 97 -4.01 11.67 0.69
N PHE A 98 -3.54 11.73 1.94
CA PHE A 98 -2.61 10.74 2.47
C PHE A 98 -3.26 9.35 2.57
N LEU A 99 -4.52 9.27 3.03
CA LEU A 99 -5.26 8.01 3.08
C LEU A 99 -5.51 7.44 1.66
N LEU A 100 -5.90 8.27 0.70
CA LEU A 100 -6.02 7.86 -0.70
C LEU A 100 -4.68 7.39 -1.27
N PHE A 101 -3.59 8.08 -0.95
CA PHE A 101 -2.25 7.67 -1.34
C PHE A 101 -1.93 6.26 -0.82
N LEU A 102 -2.18 5.97 0.47
CA LEU A 102 -1.93 4.65 1.05
C LEU A 102 -2.77 3.55 0.39
N ILE A 103 -4.06 3.80 0.16
CA ILE A 103 -4.95 2.83 -0.51
C ILE A 103 -4.46 2.54 -1.93
N ASN A 104 -4.17 3.59 -2.71
CA ASN A 104 -3.72 3.45 -4.09
C ASN A 104 -2.40 2.68 -4.18
N THR A 105 -1.42 3.01 -3.33
CA THR A 105 -0.14 2.30 -3.28
C THR A 105 -0.32 0.84 -2.85
N SER A 106 -1.12 0.56 -1.82
CA SER A 106 -1.38 -0.81 -1.35
C SER A 106 -2.05 -1.68 -2.42
N MET A 107 -3.01 -1.14 -3.19
CA MET A 107 -3.64 -1.87 -4.29
C MET A 107 -2.64 -2.27 -5.38
N ILE A 108 -1.71 -1.37 -5.73
CA ILE A 108 -0.68 -1.64 -6.74
C ILE A 108 0.29 -2.70 -6.25
N GLU A 109 0.79 -2.57 -5.01
CA GLU A 109 1.72 -3.53 -4.43
C GLU A 109 1.10 -4.92 -4.34
N GLU A 110 -0.13 -5.04 -3.83
CA GLU A 110 -0.81 -6.33 -3.73
C GLU A 110 -1.01 -6.96 -5.12
N PHE A 111 -1.38 -6.16 -6.13
CA PHE A 111 -1.49 -6.64 -7.50
C PHE A 111 -0.14 -7.10 -8.06
N LEU A 112 0.94 -6.34 -7.90
CA LEU A 112 2.26 -6.71 -8.41
C LEU A 112 2.79 -7.97 -7.74
N TYR A 113 2.80 -8.01 -6.41
CA TYR A 113 3.39 -9.12 -5.66
C TYR A 113 2.50 -10.36 -5.67
N ARG A 114 1.22 -10.23 -5.31
CA ARG A 114 0.34 -11.39 -5.19
C ARG A 114 -0.25 -11.82 -6.52
N GLU A 115 -0.59 -10.89 -7.41
CA GLU A 115 -1.23 -11.26 -8.67
C GLU A 115 -0.24 -11.52 -9.81
N ILE A 116 0.90 -10.84 -9.88
CA ILE A 116 1.90 -11.12 -10.93
C ILE A 116 2.94 -12.13 -10.44
N ILE A 117 3.71 -11.79 -9.40
CA ILE A 117 4.87 -12.58 -8.99
C ILE A 117 4.47 -13.97 -8.48
N TRP A 118 3.43 -14.06 -7.64
CA TRP A 118 3.00 -15.35 -7.08
C TRP A 118 2.29 -16.24 -8.10
N ASN A 119 1.73 -15.68 -9.17
CA ASN A 119 1.20 -16.48 -10.28
C ASN A 119 2.28 -16.91 -11.28
N LEU A 120 3.40 -16.18 -11.36
CA LEU A 120 4.54 -16.50 -12.21
C LEU A 120 5.36 -17.68 -11.66
N VAL A 121 5.64 -17.66 -10.35
CA VAL A 121 6.44 -18.70 -9.69
C VAL A 121 5.51 -19.76 -9.10
N ARG A 122 5.81 -21.06 -9.21
CA ARG A 122 4.98 -22.13 -8.60
C ARG A 122 5.46 -22.57 -7.21
N LYS A 123 6.78 -22.62 -6.98
CA LYS A 123 7.37 -23.08 -5.72
C LYS A 123 7.25 -22.02 -4.63
N LEU A 124 6.76 -22.40 -3.45
CA LEU A 124 6.49 -21.48 -2.34
C LEU A 124 7.76 -20.81 -1.82
N ASP A 125 8.85 -21.56 -1.64
CA ASP A 125 10.11 -21.00 -1.13
C ASP A 125 10.67 -19.91 -2.06
N ILE A 126 10.61 -20.16 -3.37
CA ILE A 126 11.06 -19.20 -4.39
C ILE A 126 10.13 -17.99 -4.45
N ARG A 127 8.80 -18.17 -4.26
CA ARG A 127 7.85 -17.04 -4.19
C ARG A 127 8.23 -16.10 -3.05
N VAL A 128 8.41 -16.65 -1.85
CA VAL A 128 8.72 -15.86 -0.66
C VAL A 128 10.07 -15.15 -0.81
N ALA A 129 11.11 -15.86 -1.26
CA ALA A 129 12.43 -15.29 -1.48
C ALA A 129 12.40 -14.18 -2.54
N LEU A 130 11.78 -14.43 -3.70
CA LEU A 130 11.72 -13.47 -4.80
C LEU A 130 10.90 -12.23 -4.42
N THR A 131 9.74 -12.40 -3.78
CA THR A 131 8.94 -11.27 -3.28
C THR A 131 9.73 -10.45 -2.29
N SER A 132 10.45 -11.08 -1.35
CA SER A 132 11.23 -10.36 -0.33
C SER A 132 12.40 -9.58 -0.94
N VAL A 133 13.15 -10.20 -1.86
CA VAL A 133 14.29 -9.55 -2.54
C VAL A 133 13.81 -8.40 -3.42
N LEU A 134 12.77 -8.60 -4.23
CA LEU A 134 12.23 -7.53 -5.07
C LEU A 134 11.67 -6.38 -4.23
N PHE A 135 10.97 -6.69 -3.15
CA PHE A 135 10.47 -5.68 -2.22
C PHE A 135 11.59 -4.84 -1.61
N ALA A 136 12.68 -5.50 -1.18
CA ALA A 136 13.86 -4.85 -0.61
C ALA A 136 14.72 -4.09 -1.64
N LEU A 137 14.66 -4.43 -2.93
CA LEU A 137 15.37 -3.69 -3.98
C LEU A 137 14.63 -2.43 -4.44
N VAL A 138 13.30 -2.40 -4.27
CA VAL A 138 12.47 -1.27 -4.69
C VAL A 138 12.40 -0.16 -3.63
N HIS A 139 12.71 -0.48 -2.37
CA HIS A 139 12.65 0.44 -1.21
C HIS A 139 14.04 0.67 -0.62
#